data_AF-A0A7W5EHJ9-F1
#
_entry.id   AF-A0A7W5EHJ9-F1
#
_cell.length_a   1.000
_cell.length_b   1.000
_cell.length_c   1.000
_cell.angle_alpha   90.00
_cell.angle_beta   90.00
_cell.angle_gamma   90.00
#
_symmetry.space_group_name_H-M   'P 1'
#
loop_
_entity.id
_entity.type
_entity.pdbx_description
1 polymer ?
#
loop_
_entity_poly.entity_id
_entity_poly.type
_entity_poly.pdbx_seq_one_letter_code
_entity_poly.pdbx_strand_id
1 'polypeptide(L)'
;MTGREGSGMAAVAERADPATIAASPWLVTLARGLSPVVLACASSVATADGIPSPLPGATEGNPQRGRAIVADRHVGLCLLCHSAPIPEERFQGDLAPNLAGAGARWTVPQLRLRIADSARLNPATIMPSYFRTEGLVRVAPAHAGRTILSAQQIEDVVAYLATLKDAPGIKTGDIKTGDIKTGDRHQFFWNISQKPVTDTNYFTDTNYFETFPGNAP
;
A
#
# COMPACT_ATOMS: atom_id res chain seq x y z
N MET A 1 -18.79 70.76 7.81
CA MET A 1 -17.70 71.12 8.76
C MET A 1 -17.80 70.22 9.97
N THR A 2 -16.64 69.85 10.52
CA THR A 2 -16.37 68.98 11.70
C THR A 2 -16.60 67.48 11.44
N GLY A 3 -15.69 66.56 11.73
CA GLY A 3 -14.36 66.65 12.35
C GLY A 3 -14.03 65.34 13.07
N ARG A 4 -12.94 64.71 12.61
CA ARG A 4 -11.92 63.87 13.30
C ARG A 4 -12.24 63.21 14.65
N GLU A 5 -11.93 61.91 14.67
CA GLU A 5 -11.05 61.22 15.65
C GLU A 5 -11.57 61.07 17.09
N GLY A 6 -11.27 60.03 17.86
CA GLY A 6 -10.27 58.98 17.80
C GLY A 6 -10.17 58.38 19.21
N SER A 7 -9.19 57.50 19.40
CA SER A 7 -8.71 56.95 20.69
C SER A 7 -9.62 55.98 21.45
N GLY A 8 -9.17 54.73 21.45
CA GLY A 8 -9.63 53.71 22.38
C GLY A 8 -9.03 53.84 23.77
N MET A 9 -9.39 52.88 24.62
CA MET A 9 -8.56 52.44 25.73
C MET A 9 -9.01 51.03 26.11
N ALA A 10 -8.03 50.13 26.22
CA ALA A 10 -8.18 48.81 26.80
C ALA A 10 -8.39 48.92 28.32
N ALA A 11 -9.12 47.97 28.92
CA ALA A 11 -8.71 47.29 30.15
C ALA A 11 -9.74 46.23 30.62
N VAL A 12 -9.21 45.02 30.75
CA VAL A 12 -9.45 43.90 31.69
C VAL A 12 -10.31 44.06 32.95
N ALA A 13 -10.72 42.88 33.46
CA ALA A 13 -11.35 42.49 34.75
C ALA A 13 -12.88 42.32 34.66
N GLU A 14 -13.57 41.36 35.27
CA GLU A 14 -13.30 40.39 36.34
C GLU A 14 -14.38 39.27 36.21
N ARG A 15 -14.11 38.05 36.68
CA ARG A 15 -15.05 36.91 36.73
C ARG A 15 -16.01 37.02 37.93
N ALA A 16 -17.25 36.54 37.81
CA ALA A 16 -18.09 36.13 38.94
C ALA A 16 -19.14 35.07 38.52
N ASP A 17 -19.40 34.13 39.43
CA ASP A 17 -20.02 32.81 39.26
C ASP A 17 -21.55 32.78 39.03
N PRO A 18 -22.11 31.74 38.37
CA PRO A 18 -23.55 31.48 38.37
C PRO A 18 -23.95 30.37 39.36
N ALA A 19 -24.72 30.75 40.39
CA ALA A 19 -25.49 29.83 41.23
C ALA A 19 -26.97 29.80 40.80
N THR A 20 -27.42 28.59 40.46
CA THR A 20 -28.71 27.98 40.83
C THR A 20 -30.02 28.64 40.36
N ILE A 21 -30.61 28.09 39.30
CA ILE A 21 -32.07 28.15 39.04
C ILE A 21 -32.63 26.73 39.15
N ALA A 22 -33.58 26.56 40.07
CA ALA A 22 -34.24 25.30 40.41
C ALA A 22 -35.29 24.88 39.36
N ALA A 23 -35.37 23.58 39.09
CA ALA A 23 -36.26 22.95 38.12
C ALA A 23 -37.68 22.71 38.66
N SER A 24 -38.69 22.90 37.81
CA SER A 24 -40.10 22.58 38.08
C SER A 24 -40.42 21.11 37.72
N PRO A 25 -41.21 20.36 38.54
CA PRO A 25 -41.24 18.89 38.50
C PRO A 25 -42.51 18.28 37.86
N TRP A 26 -42.89 18.68 36.64
CA TRP A 26 -44.05 18.10 35.96
C TRP A 26 -43.78 17.94 34.47
N LEU A 27 -42.99 16.92 34.11
CA LEU A 27 -42.96 16.27 32.79
C LEU A 27 -42.03 15.05 32.90
N VAL A 28 -42.50 14.00 33.58
CA VAL A 28 -41.92 12.66 33.52
C VAL A 28 -42.87 11.79 32.71
N THR A 29 -42.31 10.87 31.91
CA THR A 29 -42.92 9.75 31.14
C THR A 29 -42.99 10.10 29.64
N LEU A 30 -42.23 9.56 28.66
CA LEU A 30 -41.52 8.29 28.46
C LEU A 30 -40.36 8.47 27.46
N ALA A 31 -39.18 7.91 27.75
CA ALA A 31 -38.35 7.15 26.81
C ALA A 31 -37.04 6.73 27.51
N ARG A 32 -37.14 5.70 28.35
CA ARG A 32 -35.97 4.86 28.69
C ARG A 32 -35.68 4.00 27.45
N GLY A 33 -34.48 4.12 26.89
CA GLY A 33 -34.00 3.12 25.94
C GLY A 33 -33.06 3.65 24.85
N LEU A 34 -31.94 4.26 25.21
CA LEU A 34 -30.77 4.32 24.32
C LEU A 34 -29.57 3.80 25.12
N SER A 35 -29.25 2.53 24.84
CA SER A 35 -28.12 1.77 25.38
C SER A 35 -26.80 2.45 24.97
N PRO A 36 -25.83 2.65 25.88
CA PRO A 36 -24.52 3.19 25.55
C PRO A 36 -23.62 2.05 25.07
N VAL A 37 -23.94 1.43 23.95
CA VAL A 37 -23.06 0.47 23.30
C VAL A 37 -23.20 0.71 21.80
N VAL A 38 -22.08 0.68 21.08
CA VAL A 38 -21.91 1.02 19.65
C VAL A 38 -21.73 2.54 19.48
N LEU A 39 -20.54 3.08 19.22
CA LEU A 39 -19.64 2.71 18.12
C LEU A 39 -18.21 3.19 18.43
N ALA A 40 -17.37 2.30 18.94
CA ALA A 40 -15.92 2.43 18.84
C ALA A 40 -15.43 1.29 17.94
N CYS A 41 -15.72 1.38 16.64
CA CYS A 41 -14.93 0.69 15.64
C CYS A 41 -13.80 1.63 15.23
N ALA A 42 -12.78 1.75 16.09
CA ALA A 42 -11.47 2.09 15.58
C ALA A 42 -11.10 0.92 14.66
N SER A 43 -11.15 1.14 13.35
CA SER A 43 -10.55 0.23 12.39
C SER A 43 -9.06 0.19 12.68
N SER A 44 -8.63 -0.74 13.54
CA SER A 44 -7.27 -1.26 13.47
C SER A 44 -7.19 -2.06 12.17
N VAL A 45 -7.07 -1.37 11.04
CA VAL A 45 -6.50 -1.97 9.84
C VAL A 45 -5.13 -2.45 10.26
N ALA A 46 -4.95 -3.77 10.24
CA ALA A 46 -3.72 -4.44 10.61
C ALA A 46 -2.55 -3.78 9.87
N THR A 47 -1.67 -3.12 10.62
CA THR A 47 -0.51 -2.38 10.10
C THR A 47 0.63 -3.31 9.67
N ALA A 48 0.34 -4.53 9.19
CA ALA A 48 1.35 -5.54 8.90
C ALA A 48 1.38 -6.03 7.44
N ASP A 49 0.68 -5.37 6.51
CA ASP A 49 0.53 -5.85 5.12
C ASP A 49 1.60 -5.32 4.13
N GLY A 50 2.68 -4.69 4.62
CA GLY A 50 3.68 -4.05 3.76
C GLY A 50 4.99 -3.71 4.45
N ILE A 51 5.99 -3.32 3.66
CA ILE A 51 7.28 -2.82 4.16
C ILE A 51 7.19 -1.29 4.21
N PRO A 52 7.03 -0.66 5.39
CA PRO A 52 6.63 0.75 5.49
C PRO A 52 7.72 1.71 5.01
N SER A 53 8.96 1.48 5.43
CA SER A 53 10.11 2.31 5.07
C SER A 53 10.77 1.81 3.79
N PRO A 54 11.50 2.69 3.07
CA PRO A 54 12.41 2.24 2.02
C PRO A 54 13.38 1.18 2.54
N LEU A 55 13.82 0.29 1.65
CA LEU A 55 14.81 -0.73 2.01
C LEU A 55 16.13 -0.09 2.48
N PRO A 56 16.89 -0.75 3.38
CA PRO A 56 18.15 -0.22 3.89
C PRO A 56 19.12 0.19 2.77
N GLY A 57 19.71 1.38 2.90
CA GLY A 57 20.64 1.94 1.92
C GLY A 57 20.00 2.48 0.63
N ALA A 58 18.68 2.36 0.47
CA ALA A 58 17.96 2.96 -0.65
C ALA A 58 17.46 4.37 -0.32
N THR A 59 17.36 5.18 -1.37
CA THR A 59 16.71 6.50 -1.35
C THR A 59 15.35 6.42 -2.04
N GLU A 60 14.67 7.55 -2.16
CA GLU A 60 13.41 7.63 -2.92
C GLU A 60 13.59 7.05 -4.34
N GLY A 61 12.64 6.20 -4.74
CA GLY A 61 12.69 5.50 -6.01
C GLY A 61 12.45 6.43 -7.20
N ASN A 62 13.15 6.17 -8.30
CA ASN A 62 12.95 6.86 -9.57
C ASN A 62 12.06 6.03 -10.50
N PRO A 63 10.87 6.52 -10.89
CA PRO A 63 9.92 5.74 -11.69
C PRO A 63 10.41 5.49 -13.13
N GLN A 64 11.27 6.34 -13.70
CA GLN A 64 11.84 6.10 -15.02
C GLN A 64 12.85 4.94 -14.99
N ARG A 65 13.71 4.88 -13.96
CA ARG A 65 14.61 3.73 -13.74
C ARG A 65 13.81 2.46 -13.43
N GLY A 66 12.75 2.58 -12.64
CA GLY A 66 11.85 1.47 -12.33
C GLY A 66 11.19 0.87 -13.57
N ARG A 67 10.69 1.73 -14.47
CA ARG A 67 10.14 1.30 -15.75
C ARG A 67 11.17 0.54 -16.58
N ALA A 68 12.41 1.03 -16.63
CA ALA A 68 13.49 0.37 -17.35
C ALA A 68 13.77 -1.03 -16.78
N ILE A 69 13.83 -1.18 -15.44
CA ILE A 69 14.00 -2.48 -14.79
C ILE A 69 12.83 -3.43 -15.10
N VAL A 70 11.59 -2.94 -15.07
CA VAL A 70 10.40 -3.74 -15.41
C VAL A 70 10.45 -4.21 -16.86
N ALA A 71 10.88 -3.36 -17.79
CA ALA A 71 11.01 -3.67 -19.21
C ALA A 71 12.20 -4.61 -19.54
N ASP A 72 13.23 -4.64 -18.69
CA ASP A 72 14.47 -5.35 -18.94
C ASP A 72 14.30 -6.88 -18.84
N ARG A 73 14.60 -7.58 -19.94
CA ARG A 73 14.51 -9.05 -20.08
C ARG A 73 15.73 -9.81 -19.53
N HIS A 74 16.63 -9.15 -18.82
CA HIS A 74 17.81 -9.74 -18.20
C HIS A 74 17.92 -9.38 -16.71
N VAL A 75 17.38 -8.24 -16.30
CA VAL A 75 17.45 -7.74 -14.91
C VAL A 75 16.16 -8.05 -14.14
N GLY A 76 15.05 -7.39 -14.46
CA GLY A 76 13.79 -7.53 -13.72
C GLY A 76 12.96 -8.73 -14.15
N LEU A 77 13.00 -9.09 -15.45
CA LEU A 77 12.24 -10.19 -16.05
C LEU A 77 10.72 -10.11 -15.82
N CYS A 78 10.20 -8.95 -15.42
CA CYS A 78 8.81 -8.79 -15.01
C CYS A 78 7.85 -9.10 -16.18
N LEU A 79 8.23 -8.67 -17.38
CA LEU A 79 7.44 -8.88 -18.60
C LEU A 79 7.43 -10.33 -19.11
N LEU A 80 8.23 -11.23 -18.53
CA LEU A 80 8.13 -12.66 -18.84
C LEU A 80 6.80 -13.25 -18.32
N CYS A 81 6.31 -12.74 -17.19
CA CYS A 81 5.09 -13.22 -16.55
C CYS A 81 3.92 -12.25 -16.68
N HIS A 82 4.19 -10.94 -16.71
CA HIS A 82 3.17 -9.91 -16.66
C HIS A 82 3.05 -9.14 -17.97
N SER A 83 1.84 -8.69 -18.28
CA SER A 83 1.61 -7.57 -19.20
C SER A 83 1.69 -6.23 -18.45
N ALA A 84 2.13 -5.18 -19.13
CA ALA A 84 2.34 -3.84 -18.58
C ALA A 84 2.11 -2.75 -19.65
N PRO A 85 1.83 -1.49 -19.25
CA PRO A 85 1.66 -0.37 -20.18
C PRO A 85 3.02 0.12 -20.73
N ILE A 86 3.71 -0.76 -21.44
CA ILE A 86 5.03 -0.55 -22.09
C ILE A 86 4.89 -1.03 -23.55
N PRO A 87 4.19 -0.28 -24.41
CA PRO A 87 3.77 -0.75 -25.74
C PRO A 87 4.94 -1.02 -26.70
N GLU A 88 6.10 -0.43 -26.46
CA GLU A 88 7.31 -0.70 -27.24
C GLU A 88 7.92 -2.09 -26.94
N GLU A 89 7.62 -2.69 -25.78
CA GLU A 89 8.08 -4.03 -25.42
C GLU A 89 7.09 -5.10 -25.91
N ARG A 90 7.50 -5.83 -26.94
CA ARG A 90 6.71 -6.93 -27.53
C ARG A 90 6.81 -8.21 -26.70
N PHE A 91 5.89 -9.15 -26.91
CA PHE A 91 5.90 -10.49 -26.30
C PHE A 91 5.91 -10.48 -24.76
N GLN A 92 4.94 -9.78 -24.17
CA GLN A 92 4.74 -9.76 -22.73
C GLN A 92 3.92 -10.98 -22.29
N GLY A 93 4.21 -11.49 -21.10
CA GLY A 93 3.55 -12.66 -20.53
C GLY A 93 2.13 -12.40 -20.04
N ASP A 94 1.39 -13.48 -19.86
CA ASP A 94 0.03 -13.53 -19.32
C ASP A 94 -0.13 -14.55 -18.18
N LEU A 95 0.99 -15.10 -17.69
CA LEU A 95 1.03 -16.03 -16.56
C LEU A 95 0.60 -15.37 -15.25
N ALA A 96 0.75 -14.06 -15.13
CA ALA A 96 0.44 -13.28 -13.95
C ALA A 96 -0.40 -12.03 -14.30
N PRO A 97 -1.10 -11.43 -13.31
CA PRO A 97 -1.96 -10.28 -13.54
C PRO A 97 -1.26 -9.10 -14.23
N ASN A 98 -1.97 -8.39 -15.11
CA ASN A 98 -1.48 -7.16 -15.72
C ASN A 98 -1.08 -6.10 -14.66
N LEU A 99 0.09 -5.47 -14.84
CA LEU A 99 0.65 -4.44 -13.96
C LEU A 99 -0.07 -3.09 -14.05
N ALA A 100 -0.80 -2.81 -15.12
CA ALA A 100 -1.67 -1.64 -15.21
C ALA A 100 -2.64 -1.64 -14.02
N GLY A 101 -2.79 -0.49 -13.36
CA GLY A 101 -3.61 -0.31 -12.18
C GLY A 101 -2.98 -0.82 -10.87
N ALA A 102 -1.73 -1.31 -10.88
CA ALA A 102 -1.07 -1.80 -9.67
C ALA A 102 -1.00 -0.74 -8.57
N GLY A 103 -0.69 0.51 -8.94
CA GLY A 103 -0.67 1.64 -8.02
C GLY A 103 -2.04 2.01 -7.48
N ALA A 104 -3.14 1.68 -8.19
CA ALA A 104 -4.49 1.86 -7.67
C ALA A 104 -4.91 0.73 -6.73
N ARG A 105 -4.42 -0.49 -6.96
CA ARG A 105 -4.72 -1.68 -6.13
C ARG A 105 -3.98 -1.68 -4.80
N TRP A 106 -2.74 -1.17 -4.77
CA TRP A 106 -1.84 -1.35 -3.63
C TRP A 106 -1.15 -0.04 -3.22
N THR A 107 -0.94 0.10 -1.91
CA THR A 107 -0.12 1.18 -1.35
C THR A 107 1.38 0.94 -1.61
N VAL A 108 2.20 1.98 -1.48
CA VAL A 108 3.66 1.87 -1.64
C VAL A 108 4.28 0.78 -0.73
N PRO A 109 3.97 0.70 0.58
CA PRO A 109 4.46 -0.38 1.43
C PRO A 109 4.05 -1.78 0.97
N GLN A 110 2.82 -1.91 0.46
CA GLN A 110 2.29 -3.16 -0.06
C GLN A 110 2.94 -3.57 -1.38
N LEU A 111 3.23 -2.61 -2.27
CA LEU A 111 4.00 -2.86 -3.49
C LEU A 111 5.41 -3.30 -3.15
N ARG A 112 6.07 -2.63 -2.18
CA ARG A 112 7.42 -2.99 -1.73
C ARG A 112 7.50 -4.43 -1.23
N LEU A 113 6.56 -4.85 -0.38
CA LEU A 113 6.50 -6.25 0.08
C LEU A 113 6.32 -7.23 -1.08
N ARG A 114 5.45 -6.92 -2.05
CA ARG A 114 5.22 -7.79 -3.23
C ARG A 114 6.48 -8.01 -4.05
N ILE A 115 7.32 -6.98 -4.22
CA ILE A 115 8.55 -7.10 -5.02
C ILE A 115 9.68 -7.70 -4.18
N ALA A 116 9.87 -7.22 -2.94
CA ALA A 116 10.96 -7.67 -2.09
C ALA A 116 10.81 -9.14 -1.69
N ASP A 117 9.61 -9.55 -1.27
CA ASP A 117 9.34 -10.90 -0.78
C ASP A 117 7.90 -11.36 -1.04
N SER A 118 7.61 -11.67 -2.31
CA SER A 118 6.31 -12.14 -2.80
C SER A 118 5.82 -13.40 -2.06
N ALA A 119 6.73 -14.30 -1.65
CA ALA A 119 6.41 -15.57 -1.00
C ALA A 119 5.76 -15.39 0.38
N ARG A 120 5.96 -14.24 1.05
CA ARG A 120 5.26 -13.91 2.31
C ARG A 120 3.77 -13.66 2.11
N LEU A 121 3.38 -13.23 0.91
CA LEU A 121 1.98 -12.99 0.56
C LEU A 121 1.32 -14.27 0.05
N ASN A 122 2.06 -15.06 -0.73
CA ASN A 122 1.61 -16.35 -1.23
C ASN A 122 2.81 -17.30 -1.36
N PRO A 123 2.99 -18.25 -0.43
CA PRO A 123 4.11 -19.20 -0.48
C PRO A 123 4.14 -20.08 -1.73
N ALA A 124 3.01 -20.23 -2.43
CA ALA A 124 2.90 -20.98 -3.68
C ALA A 124 3.08 -20.10 -4.93
N THR A 125 3.45 -18.82 -4.78
CA THR A 125 3.68 -17.93 -5.91
C THR A 125 4.88 -18.37 -6.74
N ILE A 126 4.76 -18.23 -8.07
CA ILE A 126 5.89 -18.39 -9.00
C ILE A 126 6.69 -17.08 -9.15
N MET A 127 6.15 -15.95 -8.68
CA MET A 127 6.85 -14.65 -8.74
C MET A 127 8.04 -14.69 -7.79
N PRO A 128 9.28 -14.42 -8.24
CA PRO A 128 10.45 -14.45 -7.36
C PRO A 128 10.38 -13.42 -6.23
N SER A 129 10.95 -13.76 -5.06
CA SER A 129 11.27 -12.78 -4.00
C SER A 129 12.58 -12.08 -4.39
N TYR A 130 12.52 -10.85 -4.89
CA TYR A 130 13.67 -10.19 -5.51
C TYR A 130 14.74 -9.70 -4.53
N PHE A 131 14.39 -9.56 -3.24
CA PHE A 131 15.29 -9.05 -2.19
C PHE A 131 15.61 -10.08 -1.09
N ARG A 132 15.33 -11.37 -1.33
CA ARG A 132 15.55 -12.45 -0.37
C ARG A 132 16.87 -13.18 -0.61
N THR A 133 17.63 -13.44 0.45
CA THR A 133 18.91 -14.18 0.41
C THR A 133 18.88 -15.51 1.17
N GLU A 134 17.86 -15.73 2.01
CA GLU A 134 17.80 -16.85 2.95
C GLU A 134 16.67 -17.84 2.65
N GLY A 135 16.77 -19.06 3.20
CA GLY A 135 15.77 -20.12 3.00
C GLY A 135 15.63 -20.56 1.53
N LEU A 136 16.70 -20.38 0.75
CA LEU A 136 16.79 -20.80 -0.65
C LEU A 136 17.51 -22.15 -0.74
N VAL A 137 17.10 -22.99 -1.68
CA VAL A 137 17.64 -24.36 -1.84
C VAL A 137 18.39 -24.46 -3.17
N ARG A 138 19.61 -24.99 -3.12
CA ARG A 138 20.46 -25.24 -4.31
C ARG A 138 20.72 -24.00 -5.16
N VAL A 139 20.94 -22.85 -4.52
CA VAL A 139 21.36 -21.62 -5.20
C VAL A 139 22.74 -21.82 -5.82
N ALA A 140 22.90 -21.42 -7.08
CA ALA A 140 24.18 -21.49 -7.76
C ALA A 140 25.23 -20.63 -7.03
N PRO A 141 26.50 -21.06 -6.95
CA PRO A 141 27.53 -20.34 -6.17
C PRO A 141 27.67 -18.85 -6.52
N ALA A 142 27.48 -18.47 -7.78
CA ALA A 142 27.56 -17.08 -8.24
C ALA A 142 26.47 -16.15 -7.67
N HIS A 143 25.39 -16.72 -7.13
CA HIS A 143 24.23 -16.01 -6.60
C HIS A 143 24.00 -16.24 -5.10
N ALA A 144 24.84 -17.06 -4.45
CA ALA A 144 24.71 -17.33 -3.02
C ALA A 144 24.90 -16.03 -2.21
N GLY A 145 23.98 -15.76 -1.27
CA GLY A 145 24.01 -14.57 -0.40
C GLY A 145 23.74 -13.25 -1.13
N ARG A 146 23.24 -13.28 -2.37
CA ARG A 146 22.94 -12.09 -3.17
C ARG A 146 21.44 -12.00 -3.47
N THR A 147 20.93 -10.78 -3.49
CA THR A 147 19.58 -10.49 -3.96
C THR A 147 19.54 -10.44 -5.49
N ILE A 148 18.34 -10.59 -6.08
CA ILE A 148 18.15 -10.46 -7.53
C ILE A 148 18.22 -8.98 -7.93
N LEU A 149 17.56 -8.12 -7.15
CA LEU A 149 17.61 -6.66 -7.31
C LEU A 149 18.26 -6.04 -6.07
N SER A 150 18.97 -4.93 -6.26
CA SER A 150 19.45 -4.11 -5.16
C SER A 150 18.30 -3.38 -4.46
N ALA A 151 18.55 -2.87 -3.25
CA ALA A 151 17.56 -2.10 -2.50
C ALA A 151 17.04 -0.90 -3.32
N GLN A 152 17.95 -0.16 -3.98
CA GLN A 152 17.57 0.97 -4.83
C GLN A 152 16.76 0.54 -6.06
N GLN A 153 17.10 -0.59 -6.68
CA GLN A 153 16.33 -1.12 -7.82
C GLN A 153 14.91 -1.50 -7.41
N ILE A 154 14.72 -2.07 -6.22
CA ILE A 154 13.39 -2.35 -5.67
C ILE A 154 12.60 -1.04 -5.52
N GLU A 155 13.18 -0.02 -4.89
CA GLU A 155 12.50 1.27 -4.70
C GLU A 155 12.15 1.94 -6.03
N ASP A 156 13.04 1.87 -7.02
CA ASP A 156 12.78 2.38 -8.37
C ASP A 156 11.57 1.66 -9.01
N VAL A 157 11.52 0.32 -8.94
CA VAL A 157 10.38 -0.48 -9.44
C VAL A 157 9.09 -0.12 -8.69
N VAL A 158 9.15 -0.02 -7.36
CA VAL A 158 7.99 0.37 -6.54
C VAL A 158 7.48 1.75 -6.93
N ALA A 159 8.38 2.72 -7.15
CA ALA A 159 8.02 4.05 -7.61
C ALA A 159 7.31 4.00 -8.97
N TYR A 160 7.81 3.22 -9.93
CA TYR A 160 7.14 3.03 -11.21
C TYR A 160 5.76 2.41 -11.06
N LEU A 161 5.63 1.30 -10.34
CA LEU A 161 4.35 0.62 -10.14
C LEU A 161 3.33 1.51 -9.44
N ALA A 162 3.77 2.36 -8.51
CA ALA A 162 2.90 3.33 -7.84
C ALA A 162 2.30 4.36 -8.82
N THR A 163 2.97 4.66 -9.94
CA THR A 163 2.44 5.55 -10.98
C THR A 163 1.33 4.90 -11.82
N LEU A 164 1.24 3.57 -11.85
CA LEU A 164 0.28 2.84 -12.67
C LEU A 164 -1.10 2.82 -12.01
N LYS A 165 -1.85 3.93 -12.10
CA LYS A 165 -3.20 4.06 -11.52
C LYS A 165 -4.30 3.60 -12.46
N ASP A 166 -4.07 3.61 -13.76
CA ASP A 166 -5.09 3.26 -14.76
C ASP A 166 -5.16 1.73 -14.96
N ALA A 167 -6.36 1.16 -14.89
CA ALA A 167 -6.61 -0.26 -15.16
C ALA A 167 -6.39 -0.59 -16.66
N PRO A 168 -6.01 -1.83 -17.00
CA PRO A 168 -5.77 -2.21 -18.39
C PRO A 168 -7.05 -2.06 -19.23
N GLY A 169 -6.99 -1.21 -20.26
CA GLY A 169 -7.89 -1.28 -21.42
C GLY A 169 -9.32 -0.77 -21.25
N ILE A 170 -9.69 -0.17 -20.13
CA ILE A 170 -11.02 0.43 -19.97
C ILE A 170 -10.88 1.95 -19.86
N LYS A 171 -11.11 2.68 -20.96
CA LYS A 171 -11.50 4.08 -20.84
C LYS A 171 -12.96 4.10 -20.41
N THR A 172 -13.33 4.99 -19.49
CA THR A 172 -14.69 5.13 -18.93
C THR A 172 -15.80 5.36 -19.99
N GLY A 173 -15.45 5.54 -21.27
CA GLY A 173 -16.40 5.64 -22.40
C GLY A 173 -16.47 4.42 -23.32
N ASP A 174 -15.64 3.39 -23.14
CA ASP A 174 -15.48 2.29 -24.12
C ASP A 174 -16.18 0.98 -23.68
N ILE A 175 -16.79 0.92 -22.49
CA ILE A 175 -17.49 -0.30 -22.01
C ILE A 175 -18.94 -0.28 -22.51
N LYS A 176 -19.26 -1.13 -23.49
CA LYS A 176 -20.65 -1.56 -23.69
C LYS A 176 -20.90 -2.80 -22.84
N THR A 177 -22.08 -2.91 -22.26
CA THR A 177 -22.50 -4.10 -21.49
C THR A 177 -22.40 -5.34 -22.39
N GLY A 178 -21.30 -6.07 -22.30
CA GLY A 178 -20.99 -7.22 -23.16
C GLY A 178 -19.50 -7.46 -23.45
N ASP A 179 -18.62 -6.47 -23.24
CA ASP A 179 -17.22 -6.53 -23.68
C ASP A 179 -16.23 -7.19 -22.69
N ILE A 180 -16.70 -7.71 -21.55
CA ILE A 180 -15.85 -8.39 -20.56
C ILE A 180 -15.42 -9.75 -21.11
N LYS A 181 -14.22 -9.82 -21.68
CA LYS A 181 -13.62 -11.07 -22.16
C LYS A 181 -13.14 -11.93 -20.99
N THR A 182 -13.07 -13.24 -21.21
CA THR A 182 -12.72 -14.30 -20.25
C THR A 182 -11.45 -14.06 -19.43
N GLY A 183 -10.53 -13.18 -19.87
CA GLY A 183 -9.33 -12.78 -19.11
C GLY A 183 -9.62 -11.98 -17.83
N ASP A 184 -10.72 -11.23 -17.80
CA ASP A 184 -11.13 -10.44 -16.63
C ASP A 184 -11.71 -11.34 -15.52
N ARG A 185 -12.14 -12.56 -15.88
CA ARG A 185 -12.63 -13.56 -14.91
C ARG A 185 -11.48 -14.21 -14.15
N HIS A 186 -10.33 -14.41 -14.79
CA HIS A 186 -9.14 -14.94 -14.10
C HIS A 186 -8.56 -13.95 -13.08
N GLN A 187 -8.61 -12.65 -13.36
CA GLN A 187 -8.27 -11.58 -12.41
C GLN A 187 -9.15 -11.63 -11.13
N PHE A 188 -10.44 -11.92 -11.30
CA PHE A 188 -11.37 -12.08 -10.18
C PHE A 188 -11.06 -13.32 -9.32
N PHE A 189 -10.75 -14.47 -9.94
CA PHE A 189 -10.34 -15.68 -9.21
C PHE A 189 -8.98 -15.53 -8.51
N TRP A 190 -8.03 -14.82 -9.10
CA TRP A 190 -6.73 -14.53 -8.48
C TRP A 190 -6.88 -13.65 -7.22
N ASN A 191 -7.70 -12.60 -7.27
CA ASN A 191 -7.98 -11.76 -6.10
C ASN A 191 -8.64 -12.55 -4.95
N ILE A 192 -9.44 -13.57 -5.24
CA ILE A 192 -10.06 -14.44 -4.23
C ILE A 192 -9.06 -15.43 -3.63
N SER A 193 -8.04 -15.84 -4.39
CA SER A 193 -7.01 -16.78 -3.94
C SER A 193 -5.95 -16.16 -3.02
N GLN A 194 -5.89 -14.83 -2.90
CA GLN A 194 -4.98 -14.12 -1.99
C GLN A 194 -5.59 -13.91 -0.58
N LYS A 195 -6.41 -14.84 -0.08
CA LYS A 195 -6.90 -14.79 1.31
C LYS A 195 -5.69 -14.68 2.27
N PRO A 196 -5.78 -13.85 3.32
CA PRO A 196 -4.69 -13.69 4.27
C PRO A 196 -4.34 -15.05 4.88
N VAL A 197 -3.06 -15.41 4.81
CA VAL A 197 -2.51 -16.56 5.54
C VAL A 197 -2.67 -16.24 7.02
N THR A 198 -3.59 -16.92 7.70
CA THR A 198 -3.90 -16.72 9.12
C THR A 198 -2.83 -17.29 10.06
N ASP A 199 -1.65 -17.62 9.54
CA ASP A 199 -0.54 -18.13 10.33
C ASP A 199 0.23 -16.95 10.94
N THR A 200 -0.18 -16.57 12.14
CA THR A 200 0.34 -15.44 12.92
C THR A 200 1.83 -15.56 13.25
N ASN A 201 2.45 -16.73 13.03
CA ASN A 201 3.85 -16.98 13.35
C ASN A 201 4.85 -16.37 12.35
N TYR A 202 4.40 -15.94 11.16
CA TYR A 202 5.26 -15.26 10.16
C TYR A 202 5.26 -13.72 10.27
N PHE A 203 4.35 -13.15 11.05
CA PHE A 203 4.16 -11.70 11.17
C PHE A 203 4.78 -11.09 12.44
N THR A 204 5.18 -11.91 13.41
CA THR A 204 5.68 -11.45 14.72
C THR A 204 7.19 -11.27 14.80
N ASP A 205 7.96 -11.57 13.76
CA ASP A 205 9.39 -11.25 13.72
C ASP A 205 9.59 -9.75 13.47
N THR A 206 9.42 -8.97 14.54
CA THR A 206 9.84 -7.56 14.60
C THR A 206 11.35 -7.37 14.37
N ASN A 207 12.12 -8.46 14.34
CA ASN A 207 13.57 -8.47 14.14
C ASN A 207 13.99 -8.71 12.68
N TYR A 208 13.05 -8.90 11.75
CA TYR A 208 13.39 -9.13 10.33
C TYR A 208 14.13 -7.94 9.69
N PHE A 209 13.84 -6.71 10.15
CA PHE A 209 14.56 -5.52 9.69
C PHE A 209 15.95 -5.36 10.30
N GLU A 210 16.22 -5.98 11.45
CA GLU A 210 17.53 -5.96 12.12
C GLU A 210 18.46 -7.06 11.61
N THR A 211 17.90 -8.09 10.97
CA THR A 211 18.62 -9.27 10.49
C THR A 211 18.94 -9.25 8.99
N PHE A 212 18.66 -8.15 8.28
CA PHE A 212 19.09 -8.01 6.88
C PHE A 212 20.63 -8.09 6.77
N PRO A 213 21.19 -9.10 6.07
CA PRO A 213 22.61 -9.12 5.79
C PRO A 213 22.91 -8.02 4.75
N GLY A 214 23.46 -6.93 5.25
CA GLY A 214 23.69 -5.68 4.53
C GLY A 214 24.15 -4.53 5.44
N ASN A 215 24.01 -4.69 6.77
CA ASN A 215 24.63 -3.83 7.78
C ASN A 215 26.13 -4.15 7.98
N ALA A 216 26.92 -4.15 6.92
CA ALA A 216 28.37 -3.98 7.03
C ALA A 216 28.73 -2.59 6.47
N PRO A 217 29.61 -1.83 7.15
CA PRO A 217 29.98 -0.47 6.73
C PRO A 217 30.63 -0.44 5.34
#